data_AF-A0A7S0U5V9-F1
#
_entry.id   AF-A0A7S0U5V9-F1
#
_cell.length_a   1.000
_cell.length_b   1.000
_cell.length_c   1.000
_cell.angle_alpha   90.00
_cell.angle_beta   90.00
_cell.angle_gamma   90.00
#
_symmetry.space_group_name_H-M   'P 1'
#
loop_
_entity.id
_entity.type
_entity.pdbx_description
1 polymer ?
#
loop_
_entity_poly.entity_id
_entity_poly.type
_entity_poly.pdbx_seq_one_letter_code
_entity_poly.pdbx_strand_id
1 'polypeptide(L)'
;GRAGRDGIEAHCALFCDLTVLPSLLPSKGRGEEQTRRACHQLTCLFKYAVRCNECRWRQVLSHFAEKREAGCGVCDSCIGGRQPESDVTDDAVALLRAVQQSSREAAEDQAG
;
A
#
# COMPACT_ATOMS: atom_id res chain seq x y z
N GLY A 1 -15.72 7.81 -7.70
CA GLY A 1 -16.73 6.79 -8.00
C GLY A 1 -18.14 7.36 -8.09
N ARG A 2 -18.66 7.98 -7.02
CA ARG A 2 -19.99 8.63 -7.05
C ARG A 2 -19.98 10.08 -7.58
N ALA A 3 -18.88 10.80 -7.43
CA ALA A 3 -18.72 12.17 -7.90
C ALA A 3 -18.57 12.27 -9.43
N GLY A 4 -18.95 13.41 -10.02
CA GLY A 4 -18.70 13.75 -11.44
C GLY A 4 -19.53 12.95 -12.45
N ARG A 5 -20.75 12.52 -12.09
CA ARG A 5 -21.63 11.77 -13.02
C ARG A 5 -22.29 12.62 -14.10
N ASP A 6 -22.23 13.93 -13.93
CA ASP A 6 -22.56 14.96 -14.90
C ASP A 6 -21.44 15.21 -15.93
N GLY A 7 -20.26 14.60 -15.74
CA GLY A 7 -19.08 14.82 -16.58
C GLY A 7 -18.33 16.12 -16.25
N ILE A 8 -18.74 16.85 -15.22
CA ILE A 8 -18.04 18.04 -14.73
C ILE A 8 -16.87 17.61 -13.85
N GLU A 9 -15.83 18.44 -13.79
CA GLU A 9 -14.70 18.23 -12.91
C GLU A 9 -15.15 18.01 -11.45
N ALA A 10 -14.59 16.98 -10.82
CA ALA A 10 -14.88 16.64 -9.44
C ALA A 10 -13.61 16.18 -8.73
N HIS A 11 -13.52 16.50 -7.43
CA HIS A 11 -12.39 16.12 -6.59
C HIS A 11 -12.75 14.99 -5.63
N CYS A 12 -11.75 14.16 -5.32
CA CYS A 12 -11.83 13.10 -4.33
C CYS A 12 -10.68 13.29 -3.34
N ALA A 13 -11.00 13.64 -2.09
CA ALA A 13 -10.02 13.84 -1.03
C ALA A 13 -10.08 12.68 -0.02
N LEU A 14 -8.91 12.21 0.41
CA LEU A 14 -8.75 11.22 1.46
C LEU A 14 -7.97 11.86 2.61
N PHE A 15 -8.57 11.93 3.79
CA PHE A 15 -7.89 12.30 5.03
C PHE A 15 -7.66 11.03 5.83
N CYS A 16 -6.42 10.78 6.22
CA CYS A 16 -6.05 9.62 7.03
C CYS A 16 -5.05 10.04 8.10
N ASP A 17 -5.27 9.55 9.31
CA ASP A 17 -4.29 9.62 10.37
C ASP A 17 -3.44 8.35 10.31
N LEU A 18 -2.15 8.53 10.06
CA LEU A 18 -1.18 7.45 9.90
C LEU A 18 -0.17 7.42 11.04
N THR A 19 -0.42 8.16 12.14
CA THR A 19 0.42 8.05 13.35
C THR A 19 0.24 6.70 14.04
N VAL A 20 -0.88 6.02 13.78
CA VAL A 20 -1.17 4.66 14.25
C VAL A 20 -1.31 3.73 13.06
N LEU A 21 -0.70 2.55 13.15
CA LEU A 21 -0.87 1.53 12.12
C LEU A 21 -2.34 1.11 12.03
N PRO A 22 -2.94 1.09 10.83
CA PRO A 22 -4.33 0.73 10.68
C PRO A 22 -4.53 -0.75 11.03
N SER A 23 -5.61 -1.04 11.75
CA SER A 23 -6.01 -2.40 12.11
C SER A 23 -7.41 -2.72 11.58
N LEU A 24 -7.72 -4.01 11.51
CA LEU A 24 -9.08 -4.45 11.20
C LEU A 24 -10.01 -4.16 12.38
N LEU A 25 -11.23 -3.71 12.08
CA LEU A 25 -12.27 -3.60 13.08
C LEU A 25 -12.65 -4.99 13.62
N PRO A 26 -12.96 -5.10 14.93
CA PRO A 26 -13.48 -6.34 15.51
C PRO A 26 -14.71 -6.85 14.74
N SER A 27 -14.75 -8.15 14.48
CA SER A 27 -15.80 -8.78 13.68
C SER A 27 -16.16 -10.13 14.27
N LYS A 28 -17.37 -10.27 14.80
CA LYS A 28 -17.87 -11.55 15.30
C LYS A 28 -18.01 -12.53 14.13
N GLY A 29 -17.51 -13.76 14.29
CA GLY A 29 -17.66 -14.82 13.30
C GLY A 29 -16.78 -14.70 12.05
N ARG A 30 -15.77 -13.82 12.04
CA ARG A 30 -14.82 -13.76 10.92
C ARG A 30 -13.87 -14.96 10.97
N GLY A 31 -13.91 -15.80 9.94
CA GLY A 31 -12.97 -16.93 9.81
C GLY A 31 -11.55 -16.49 9.42
N GLU A 32 -10.60 -17.42 9.47
CA GLU A 32 -9.19 -17.16 9.15
C GLU A 32 -8.99 -16.64 7.73
N GLU A 33 -9.59 -17.30 6.72
CA GLU A 33 -9.44 -16.89 5.33
C GLU A 33 -10.03 -15.50 5.07
N GLN A 34 -11.18 -15.20 5.69
CA GLN A 34 -11.79 -13.88 5.61
C GLN A 34 -10.91 -12.82 6.28
N THR A 35 -10.26 -13.17 7.40
CA THR A 35 -9.29 -12.30 8.08
C THR A 35 -8.08 -12.03 7.20
N ARG A 36 -7.50 -13.07 6.60
CA ARG A 36 -6.36 -12.96 5.68
C ARG A 36 -6.68 -12.03 4.50
N ARG A 37 -7.85 -12.21 3.89
CA ARG A 37 -8.33 -11.34 2.79
C ARG A 37 -8.52 -9.90 3.25
N ALA A 38 -9.12 -9.68 4.42
CA ALA A 38 -9.32 -8.34 4.96
C ALA A 38 -7.99 -7.64 5.29
N CYS A 39 -7.03 -8.36 5.88
CA CYS A 39 -5.68 -7.84 6.13
C CYS A 39 -4.99 -7.43 4.82
N HIS A 40 -5.13 -8.24 3.78
CA HIS A 40 -4.59 -7.92 2.45
C HIS A 40 -5.23 -6.63 1.89
N GLN A 41 -6.55 -6.50 1.94
CA GLN A 41 -7.25 -5.30 1.49
C GLN A 41 -6.83 -4.05 2.26
N LEU A 42 -6.69 -4.16 3.59
CA LEU A 42 -6.19 -3.08 4.44
C LEU A 42 -4.78 -2.67 4.05
N THR A 43 -3.91 -3.65 3.79
CA THR A 43 -2.53 -3.41 3.32
C THR A 43 -2.52 -2.68 1.97
N CYS A 44 -3.41 -3.05 1.04
CA CYS A 44 -3.54 -2.34 -0.24
C CYS A 44 -3.98 -0.88 -0.05
N LEU A 45 -4.97 -0.62 0.81
CA LEU A 45 -5.42 0.74 1.10
C LEU A 45 -4.35 1.58 1.79
N PHE A 46 -3.63 0.98 2.75
CA PHE A 46 -2.51 1.66 3.41
C PHE A 46 -1.41 2.03 2.42
N LYS A 47 -1.03 1.10 1.52
CA LYS A 47 -0.09 1.37 0.41
C LYS A 47 -0.61 2.50 -0.48
N TYR A 48 -1.90 2.49 -0.81
CA TYR A 48 -2.53 3.56 -1.59
C TYR A 48 -2.40 4.92 -0.90
N ALA A 49 -2.54 5.00 0.42
CA ALA A 49 -2.40 6.26 1.16
C ALA A 49 -0.95 6.76 1.17
N VAL A 50 0.02 5.90 1.52
CA VAL A 50 1.43 6.31 1.75
C VAL A 50 2.26 6.48 0.49
N ARG A 51 1.91 5.84 -0.63
CA ARG A 51 2.70 5.94 -1.87
C ARG A 51 2.47 7.27 -2.57
N CYS A 52 3.40 8.20 -2.38
CA CYS A 52 3.35 9.52 -3.03
C CYS A 52 4.02 9.58 -4.41
N ASN A 53 4.89 8.62 -4.74
CA ASN A 53 5.69 8.60 -5.98
C ASN A 53 5.09 7.80 -7.14
N GLU A 54 3.82 7.42 -7.03
CA GLU A 54 3.10 6.65 -8.04
C GLU A 54 1.71 7.29 -8.28
N CYS A 55 1.31 7.41 -9.55
CA CYS A 55 0.01 7.98 -9.92
C CYS A 55 -1.15 7.26 -9.20
N ARG A 56 -1.99 7.99 -8.47
CA ARG A 56 -3.14 7.39 -7.73
C ARG A 56 -4.04 6.54 -8.62
N TRP A 57 -4.32 6.99 -9.85
CA TRP A 57 -5.14 6.22 -10.78
C TRP A 57 -4.48 4.89 -11.17
N ARG A 58 -3.16 4.85 -11.41
CA ARG A 58 -2.44 3.59 -11.67
C ARG A 58 -2.51 2.64 -10.48
N GLN A 59 -2.40 3.17 -9.26
CA GLN A 59 -2.55 2.37 -8.04
C GLN A 59 -3.95 1.74 -7.93
N VAL A 60 -5.00 2.53 -8.20
CA VAL A 60 -6.40 2.03 -8.19
C VAL A 60 -6.62 0.98 -9.28
N LEU A 61 -6.18 1.23 -10.52
CA LEU A 61 -6.31 0.27 -11.62
C LEU A 61 -5.58 -1.04 -11.30
N SER A 62 -4.36 -0.96 -10.76
CA SER A 62 -3.57 -2.14 -10.41
C SER A 62 -4.25 -3.01 -9.36
N HIS A 63 -4.99 -2.41 -8.42
CA HIS A 63 -5.80 -3.15 -7.44
C HIS A 63 -6.87 -4.03 -8.10
N PHE A 64 -7.41 -3.59 -9.24
CA PHE A 64 -8.37 -4.34 -10.06
C PHE A 64 -7.71 -5.13 -11.20
N ALA A 65 -6.40 -5.35 -11.14
CA ALA A 65 -5.61 -6.04 -12.16
C ALA A 65 -5.60 -5.35 -13.54
N GLU A 66 -5.91 -4.05 -13.59
CA GLU A 66 -5.80 -3.22 -14.78
C GLU A 66 -4.47 -2.45 -14.79
N LYS A 67 -3.89 -2.24 -15.98
CA LYS A 67 -2.60 -1.57 -16.15
C LYS A 67 -2.73 -0.34 -17.04
N ARG A 68 -1.95 0.69 -16.71
CA ARG A 68 -1.77 1.88 -17.53
C ARG A 68 -0.34 2.38 -17.41
N GLU A 69 0.33 2.57 -18.55
CA GLU A 69 1.71 3.06 -18.57
C GLU A 69 1.79 4.54 -18.19
N ALA A 70 0.92 5.37 -18.79
CA ALA A 70 0.91 6.81 -18.55
C ALA A 70 0.30 7.19 -17.18
N GLY A 71 0.89 8.20 -16.54
CA GLY A 71 0.27 8.90 -15.42
C GLY A 71 -1.01 9.62 -15.83
N CYS A 72 -1.90 9.90 -14.89
CA CYS A 72 -3.18 10.55 -15.20
C CYS A 72 -3.09 12.06 -15.40
N GLY A 73 -2.01 12.70 -14.94
CA GLY A 73 -1.82 14.15 -15.03
C GLY A 73 -2.66 14.99 -14.07
N VAL A 74 -3.64 14.41 -13.37
CA VAL A 74 -4.64 15.17 -12.58
C VAL A 74 -4.77 14.75 -11.11
N CYS A 75 -4.06 13.71 -10.65
CA CYS A 75 -4.04 13.35 -9.23
C CYS A 75 -2.96 14.13 -8.47
N ASP A 76 -3.07 14.19 -7.14
CA ASP A 76 -2.11 14.83 -6.24
C ASP A 76 -0.67 14.38 -6.50
N SER A 77 -0.42 13.08 -6.69
CA SER A 77 0.92 12.55 -6.99
C SER A 77 1.44 12.94 -8.39
N CYS A 78 0.55 13.12 -9.38
CA CYS A 78 0.97 13.57 -10.71
C CYS A 78 1.25 15.07 -10.74
N ILE A 79 0.45 15.86 -10.01
CA ILE A 79 0.57 17.32 -9.97
C ILE A 79 1.72 17.75 -9.06
N GLY A 80 1.87 17.10 -7.90
CA GLY A 80 2.93 17.40 -6.93
C GLY A 80 4.33 16.97 -7.38
N GLY A 81 4.42 16.18 -8.47
CA GLY A 81 5.68 15.65 -8.97
C GLY A 81 6.23 14.51 -8.12
N ARG A 82 7.23 13.82 -8.67
CA ARG A 82 7.92 12.74 -7.96
C ARG A 82 8.85 13.35 -6.92
N GLN A 83 8.72 12.93 -5.67
CA GLN A 83 9.73 13.22 -4.65
C GLN A 83 11.08 12.62 -5.10
N PRO A 84 12.21 13.26 -4.77
CA PRO A 84 13.53 12.71 -5.08
C PRO A 84 13.64 11.27 -4.55
N GLU A 85 14.13 10.36 -5.38
CA GLU A 85 14.45 9.02 -4.92
C GLU A 85 15.71 9.09 -4.06
N SER A 86 15.64 8.51 -2.86
CA SER A 86 16.80 8.31 -2.00
C SER A 86 17.38 6.93 -2.27
N ASP A 87 18.69 6.85 -2.47
CA ASP A 87 19.39 5.57 -2.47
C ASP A 87 19.40 5.01 -1.04
N VAL A 88 18.70 3.89 -0.85
CA VAL A 88 18.60 3.16 0.42
C VAL A 88 19.15 1.74 0.28
N THR A 89 20.05 1.53 -0.69
CA THR A 89 20.56 0.20 -1.02
C THR A 89 21.26 -0.45 0.18
N ASP A 90 22.11 0.27 0.88
CA ASP A 90 22.85 -0.25 2.04
C ASP A 90 21.91 -0.64 3.18
N ASP A 91 20.92 0.21 3.49
CA ASP A 91 19.89 -0.07 4.49
C ASP A 91 19.06 -1.31 4.12
N ALA A 92 18.67 -1.43 2.85
CA ALA A 92 17.93 -2.57 2.34
C ALA A 92 18.75 -3.87 2.43
N VAL A 93 20.04 -3.83 2.07
CA VAL A 93 20.94 -4.98 2.18
C VAL A 93 21.11 -5.39 3.64
N ALA A 94 21.31 -4.44 4.55
CA ALA A 94 21.43 -4.70 5.98
C ALA A 94 20.16 -5.36 6.55
N LEU A 95 18.99 -4.83 6.19
CA LEU A 95 17.70 -5.39 6.58
C LEU A 95 17.51 -6.82 6.06
N LEU A 96 17.81 -7.06 4.78
CA LEU A 96 17.66 -8.39 4.18
C LEU A 96 18.58 -9.42 4.84
N ARG A 97 19.83 -9.04 5.17
CA ARG A 97 20.75 -9.91 5.92
C ARG A 97 20.22 -10.23 7.31
N ALA A 98 19.69 -9.25 8.03
CA ALA A 98 19.10 -9.46 9.35
C ALA A 98 17.91 -10.43 9.30
N VAL A 99 16.99 -10.23 8.34
CA VAL A 99 15.84 -11.14 8.15
C VAL A 99 16.28 -12.57 7.83
N GLN A 100 17.30 -12.74 6.98
CA GLN A 100 17.85 -14.06 6.66
C GLN A 100 18.45 -14.75 7.88
N GLN A 101 19.19 -14.00 8.71
CA GLN A 101 19.82 -14.52 9.92
C GLN A 101 18.76 -14.96 10.94
N SER A 102 17.76 -14.12 11.23
CA SER A 102 16.68 -14.49 12.17
C SER A 102 15.84 -15.65 11.66
N SER A 103 15.67 -15.80 10.34
CA SER A 103 14.95 -16.94 9.76
C SER A 103 15.71 -18.26 9.91
N ARG A 104 17.05 -18.21 9.92
CA ARG A 104 17.91 -19.38 10.16
C ARG A 104 17.85 -19.79 11.64
N GLU A 105 18.01 -18.84 12.54
CA GLU A 105 17.93 -19.07 13.99
C GLU A 105 16.57 -19.68 14.37
N ALA A 106 15.46 -19.14 13.84
CA ALA A 106 14.13 -19.68 14.08
C ALA A 106 13.91 -21.09 13.50
N ALA A 107 14.66 -21.49 12.47
CA ALA A 107 14.61 -22.83 11.89
C ALA A 107 15.46 -23.83 12.70
N GLU A 108 16.58 -23.37 13.28
CA GLU A 108 17.43 -24.16 14.17
C GLU A 108 16.74 -24.42 15.52
N ASP A 109 16.06 -23.42 16.09
CA ASP A 109 15.26 -23.55 17.33
C ASP A 109 14.05 -24.50 17.18
N GLN A 110 13.53 -24.71 15.97
CA GLN A 110 12.44 -25.65 15.70
C GLN A 110 12.94 -27.09 15.45
N ALA A 111 14.26 -27.28 15.28
CA ALA A 111 14.87 -28.57 15.03
C ALA A 111 15.47 -29.24 16.28
N GLY A 112 15.54 -28.52 17.41
CA GLY A 112 15.95 -29.03 18.73
C GLY A 112 14.77 -29.29 19.66
#